data_AF-A0A1C6TQC1-F1
#
_entry.id   AF-A0A1C6TQC1-F1
#
_cell.length_a   1.000
_cell.length_b   1.000
_cell.length_c   1.000
_cell.angle_alpha   90.00
_cell.angle_beta   90.00
_cell.angle_gamma   90.00
#
_symmetry.space_group_name_H-M   'P 1'
#
loop_
_entity.id
_entity.type
_entity.pdbx_description
1 polymer ?
#
loop_
_entity_poly.entity_id
_entity_poly.type
_entity_poly.pdbx_seq_one_letter_code
_entity_poly.pdbx_strand_id
1 'polypeptide(L)'
;MTPPNGTAALVRAAKGTPAPAQRMPMGIRVTVGPGAPVAPTTGAEPTPAQVRRTVEELLRIAAGSEAARTRKLAEKITGLVQELTGRVEAEEATRQEREAAEKRRRELSEAAEKLASQLAEVRQELRAAGRRDSADSPPRNRREGAAQRVAMRQWAVANGYEVKERGRISREICEAYAAATGSEVTQ
;
A
#
# COMPACT_ATOMS: atom_id res chain seq x y z
N MET A 1 -8.80 -42.06 21.99
CA MET A 1 -8.79 -42.12 20.52
C MET A 1 -7.36 -41.92 20.02
N THR A 2 -6.62 -43.02 19.87
CA THR A 2 -5.53 -43.26 18.89
C THR A 2 -4.87 -44.61 19.23
N PRO A 3 -4.99 -45.65 18.39
CA PRO A 3 -4.00 -46.71 18.35
C PRO A 3 -2.87 -46.33 17.36
N PRO A 4 -1.60 -46.60 17.68
CA PRO A 4 -0.53 -46.67 16.70
C PRO A 4 -0.48 -48.09 16.15
N ASN A 5 -0.43 -48.27 14.83
CA ASN A 5 0.01 -49.55 14.29
C ASN A 5 0.68 -49.37 12.94
N GLY A 6 1.99 -49.65 12.94
CA GLY A 6 2.79 -49.85 11.75
C GLY A 6 2.57 -51.26 11.18
N THR A 7 2.72 -51.35 9.88
CA THR A 7 2.90 -52.57 9.07
C THR A 7 3.73 -52.14 7.87
N ALA A 8 4.66 -52.87 7.29
CA ALA A 8 5.36 -54.10 7.61
C ALA A 8 6.56 -54.09 6.63
N ALA A 9 7.69 -54.60 7.06
CA ALA A 9 8.87 -54.74 6.23
C ALA A 9 8.65 -55.82 5.15
N LEU A 10 9.08 -55.53 3.92
CA LEU A 10 9.42 -56.56 2.94
C LEU A 10 10.78 -56.21 2.34
N VAL A 11 11.78 -56.94 2.81
CA VAL A 11 13.12 -57.04 2.25
C VAL A 11 13.06 -57.86 0.97
N ARG A 12 13.61 -57.34 -0.13
CA ARG A 12 14.09 -58.20 -1.23
C ARG A 12 15.44 -57.70 -1.72
N ALA A 13 16.45 -58.52 -1.47
CA ALA A 13 17.79 -58.40 -2.01
C ALA A 13 17.78 -58.59 -3.54
N ALA A 14 18.51 -57.72 -4.25
CA ALA A 14 18.90 -57.97 -5.62
C ALA A 14 20.41 -57.69 -5.76
N LYS A 15 21.08 -58.70 -6.30
CA LYS A 15 22.53 -58.82 -6.52
C LYS A 15 23.04 -57.74 -7.48
N GLY A 16 24.28 -57.30 -7.23
CA GLY A 16 24.92 -56.21 -7.95
C GLY A 16 25.24 -56.49 -9.43
N THR A 17 25.44 -55.38 -10.14
CA THR A 17 26.27 -55.28 -11.34
C THR A 17 26.96 -53.90 -11.26
N PRO A 18 28.29 -53.81 -11.44
CA PRO A 18 29.04 -52.60 -11.14
C PRO A 18 28.77 -51.48 -12.15
N ALA A 19 28.70 -50.26 -11.64
CA ALA A 19 28.58 -49.03 -12.41
C ALA A 19 29.82 -48.82 -13.31
N PRO A 20 29.66 -48.33 -14.55
CA PRO A 20 30.80 -47.92 -15.36
C PRO A 20 31.47 -46.69 -14.74
N ALA A 21 32.80 -46.77 -14.67
CA ALA A 21 33.67 -45.75 -14.11
C ALA A 21 33.41 -44.37 -14.74
N GLN A 22 33.10 -43.44 -13.85
CA GLN A 22 33.34 -42.00 -13.89
C GLN A 22 34.15 -41.52 -15.12
N ARG A 23 33.41 -41.01 -16.12
CA ARG A 23 33.98 -40.34 -17.29
C ARG A 23 34.57 -39.01 -16.80
N MET A 24 35.90 -38.90 -16.83
CA MET A 24 36.63 -37.71 -16.40
C MET A 24 36.16 -36.44 -17.14
N PRO A 25 36.20 -35.27 -16.49
CA PRO A 25 35.78 -34.01 -17.11
C PRO A 25 36.70 -33.69 -18.29
N MET A 26 36.13 -33.57 -19.49
CA MET A 26 36.81 -33.00 -20.66
C MET A 26 36.99 -31.50 -20.43
N GLY A 27 37.96 -31.15 -19.59
CA GLY A 27 38.53 -29.80 -19.56
C GLY A 27 39.12 -29.50 -20.93
N ILE A 28 38.77 -28.32 -21.46
CA ILE A 28 39.39 -27.76 -22.66
C ILE A 28 40.90 -27.79 -22.45
N ARG A 29 41.62 -28.62 -23.21
CA ARG A 29 43.09 -28.55 -23.27
C ARG A 29 43.46 -27.28 -24.02
N VAL A 30 43.65 -26.18 -23.29
CA VAL A 30 44.42 -25.04 -23.79
C VAL A 30 45.88 -25.48 -23.78
N THR A 31 46.38 -25.97 -24.91
CA THR A 31 47.81 -26.17 -25.10
C THR A 31 48.45 -24.80 -25.25
N VAL A 32 48.99 -24.26 -24.15
CA VAL A 32 49.99 -23.19 -24.23
C VAL A 32 51.26 -23.80 -24.82
N GLY A 33 51.57 -23.45 -26.07
CA GLY A 33 52.85 -23.75 -26.69
C GLY A 33 53.98 -22.97 -26.00
N PRO A 34 55.21 -23.51 -25.94
CA PRO A 34 56.28 -22.94 -25.14
C PRO A 34 56.77 -21.62 -25.74
N GLY A 35 56.89 -20.61 -24.88
CA GLY A 35 57.50 -19.34 -25.21
C GLY A 35 59.03 -19.45 -25.26
N ALA A 36 59.61 -18.90 -26.33
CA ALA A 36 60.90 -18.22 -26.30
C ALA A 36 60.87 -17.11 -27.37
N PRO A 37 61.53 -15.96 -27.13
CA PRO A 37 61.17 -14.68 -27.73
C PRO A 37 61.89 -14.44 -29.05
N VAL A 38 61.17 -13.90 -30.04
CA VAL A 38 61.79 -13.26 -31.21
C VAL A 38 61.04 -11.97 -31.53
N ALA A 39 61.82 -10.92 -31.72
CA ALA A 39 61.43 -9.52 -31.87
C ALA A 39 60.59 -9.24 -33.14
N PRO A 40 60.03 -8.02 -33.31
CA PRO A 40 58.86 -7.78 -34.13
C PRO A 40 59.20 -7.81 -35.62
N THR A 41 58.40 -8.52 -36.40
CA THR A 41 58.38 -8.34 -37.85
C THR A 41 56.94 -8.40 -38.31
N THR A 42 56.51 -7.25 -38.82
CA THR A 42 55.44 -7.02 -39.77
C THR A 42 54.99 -8.27 -40.53
N GLY A 43 53.75 -8.67 -40.25
CA GLY A 43 52.98 -9.63 -41.01
C GLY A 43 51.51 -9.26 -40.84
N ALA A 44 51.07 -8.26 -41.59
CA ALA A 44 49.66 -7.93 -41.69
C ALA A 44 48.95 -9.07 -42.45
N GLU A 45 48.45 -10.05 -41.71
CA GLU A 45 47.41 -10.94 -42.22
C GLU A 45 46.07 -10.19 -42.15
N PRO A 46 45.30 -10.10 -43.24
CA PRO A 46 43.94 -9.59 -43.16
C PRO A 46 43.10 -10.62 -42.40
N THR A 47 42.88 -10.39 -41.11
CA THR A 47 41.74 -10.97 -40.39
C THR A 47 40.50 -10.78 -41.28
N PRO A 48 39.77 -11.83 -41.67
CA PRO A 48 38.52 -11.63 -42.38
C PRO A 48 37.64 -10.79 -41.47
N ALA A 49 37.32 -9.57 -41.92
CA ALA A 49 36.51 -8.63 -41.18
C ALA A 49 35.21 -9.36 -40.78
N GLN A 50 35.05 -9.60 -39.48
CA GLN A 50 33.80 -10.12 -38.96
C GLN A 50 32.74 -9.08 -39.26
N VAL A 51 31.93 -9.31 -40.29
CA VAL A 51 30.82 -8.44 -40.65
C VAL A 51 29.86 -8.47 -39.48
N ARG A 52 29.89 -7.41 -38.64
CA ARG A 52 28.98 -7.25 -37.52
C ARG A 52 27.58 -7.03 -38.09
N ARG A 53 26.78 -8.09 -38.16
CA ARG A 53 25.36 -8.00 -38.53
C ARG A 53 24.52 -7.78 -37.29
N THR A 54 23.49 -6.95 -37.41
CA THR A 54 22.50 -6.78 -36.33
C THR A 54 21.67 -8.05 -36.19
N VAL A 55 21.06 -8.26 -35.02
CA VAL A 55 20.21 -9.44 -34.77
C VAL A 55 19.05 -9.51 -35.76
N GLU A 56 18.40 -8.37 -36.02
CA GLU A 56 17.30 -8.28 -36.99
C GLU A 56 17.73 -8.65 -38.41
N GLU A 57 18.91 -8.19 -38.84
CA GLU A 57 19.46 -8.50 -40.14
C GLU A 57 19.86 -9.97 -40.26
N LEU A 58 20.41 -10.56 -39.20
CA LEU A 58 20.69 -12.00 -39.13
C LEU A 58 19.41 -12.83 -39.22
N LEU A 59 18.35 -12.45 -38.51
CA LEU A 59 17.07 -13.13 -38.55
C LEU A 59 16.42 -13.01 -39.93
N ARG A 60 16.53 -11.85 -40.59
CA ARG A 60 16.03 -11.64 -41.96
C ARG A 60 16.73 -12.56 -42.97
N ILE A 61 18.06 -12.63 -42.91
CA ILE A 61 18.85 -13.52 -43.79
C ILE A 61 18.55 -14.99 -43.47
N ALA A 62 18.46 -15.34 -42.18
CA ALA A 62 18.21 -16.70 -41.74
C ALA A 62 16.81 -17.20 -42.11
N ALA A 63 15.80 -16.32 -42.15
CA ALA A 63 14.46 -16.63 -42.63
C ALA A 63 14.44 -16.98 -44.13
N GLY A 64 15.29 -16.34 -44.93
CA GLY A 64 15.48 -16.65 -46.36
C GLY A 64 16.47 -17.77 -46.67
N SER A 65 17.09 -18.38 -45.64
CA SER A 65 18.10 -19.43 -45.83
C SER A 65 17.49 -20.69 -46.43
N GLU A 66 18.19 -21.36 -47.36
CA GLU A 66 17.76 -22.65 -47.92
C GLU A 66 17.78 -23.77 -46.88
N ALA A 67 18.63 -23.67 -45.86
CA ALA A 67 18.74 -24.64 -44.79
C ALA A 67 17.54 -24.57 -43.83
N ALA A 68 16.73 -25.64 -43.79
CA ALA A 68 15.52 -25.70 -42.94
C ALA A 68 15.82 -25.49 -41.44
N ARG A 69 16.97 -25.96 -40.95
CA ARG A 69 17.40 -25.75 -39.55
C ARG A 69 17.61 -24.27 -39.24
N THR A 70 18.19 -23.52 -40.17
CA THR A 70 18.46 -22.09 -40.02
C THR A 70 17.15 -21.29 -39.96
N ARG A 71 16.18 -21.61 -40.82
CA ARG A 71 14.84 -21.00 -40.78
C ARG A 71 14.12 -21.26 -39.46
N LYS A 72 14.06 -22.53 -39.02
CA LYS A 72 13.44 -22.91 -37.73
C LYS A 72 14.08 -22.21 -36.53
N LEU A 73 15.40 -22.02 -36.55
CA LEU A 73 16.12 -21.31 -35.50
C LEU A 73 15.79 -19.82 -35.52
N ALA A 74 15.70 -19.21 -36.71
CA ALA A 74 15.26 -17.83 -36.86
C ALA A 74 13.84 -17.62 -36.32
N GLU A 75 12.88 -18.46 -36.72
CA GLU A 75 11.50 -18.45 -36.22
C GLU A 75 11.45 -18.53 -34.69
N LYS A 76 12.20 -19.46 -34.09
CA LYS A 76 12.26 -19.61 -32.63
C LYS A 76 12.82 -18.37 -31.95
N ILE A 77 13.92 -17.82 -32.46
CA ILE A 77 14.53 -16.61 -31.88
C ILE A 77 13.58 -15.42 -32.03
N THR A 78 12.93 -15.26 -33.17
CA THR A 78 11.91 -14.22 -33.37
C THR A 78 10.78 -14.35 -32.36
N GLY A 79 10.27 -15.56 -32.11
CA GLY A 79 9.27 -15.80 -31.08
C GLY A 79 9.75 -15.45 -29.67
N LEU A 80 10.98 -15.81 -29.31
CA LEU A 80 11.57 -15.45 -28.01
C LEU A 80 11.77 -13.94 -27.86
N VAL A 81 12.18 -13.24 -28.93
CA VAL A 81 12.29 -11.78 -28.92
C VAL A 81 10.92 -11.15 -28.71
N GLN A 82 9.88 -11.60 -29.41
CA GLN A 82 8.51 -11.12 -29.21
C GLN A 82 8.01 -11.37 -27.79
N GLU A 83 8.29 -12.54 -27.22
CA GLU A 83 7.93 -12.85 -25.82
C GLU A 83 8.66 -11.92 -24.84
N LEU A 84 9.96 -11.70 -25.02
CA LEU A 84 10.74 -10.79 -24.18
C LEU A 84 10.26 -9.34 -24.31
N THR A 85 9.98 -8.87 -25.52
CA THR A 85 9.41 -7.55 -25.76
C THR A 85 8.08 -7.40 -25.01
N GLY A 86 7.17 -8.35 -25.16
CA GLY A 86 5.89 -8.30 -24.45
C GLY A 86 6.02 -8.32 -22.93
N ARG A 87 7.01 -9.05 -22.38
CA ARG A 87 7.29 -9.03 -20.93
C ARG A 87 7.82 -7.68 -20.46
N VAL A 88 8.75 -7.07 -21.20
CA VAL A 88 9.31 -5.75 -20.87
C VAL A 88 8.22 -4.68 -20.94
N GLU A 89 7.40 -4.68 -21.99
CA GLU A 89 6.28 -3.75 -22.12
C GLU A 89 5.26 -3.90 -20.99
N ALA A 90 4.96 -5.13 -20.55
CA ALA A 90 4.10 -5.37 -19.41
C ALA A 90 4.70 -4.84 -18.10
N GLU A 91 6.00 -5.04 -17.87
CA GLU A 91 6.70 -4.49 -16.70
C GLU A 91 6.67 -2.95 -16.72
N GLU A 92 6.91 -2.32 -17.87
CA GLU A 92 6.83 -0.87 -18.02
C GLU A 92 5.42 -0.33 -17.78
N ALA A 93 4.38 -1.00 -18.31
CA ALA A 93 2.99 -0.65 -18.06
C ALA A 93 2.67 -0.68 -16.56
N THR A 94 3.08 -1.74 -15.85
CA THR A 94 2.88 -1.82 -14.39
C THR A 94 3.63 -0.73 -13.62
N ARG A 95 4.82 -0.33 -14.09
CA ARG A 95 5.58 0.79 -13.50
C ARG A 95 4.85 2.11 -13.71
N GLN A 96 4.38 2.38 -14.93
CA GLN A 96 3.63 3.59 -15.26
C GLN A 96 2.32 3.69 -14.46
N GLU A 97 1.61 2.58 -14.28
CA GLU A 97 0.40 2.53 -13.45
C GLU A 97 0.70 2.87 -11.99
N ARG A 98 1.80 2.35 -11.43
CA ARG A 98 2.24 2.66 -10.06
C ARG A 98 2.61 4.14 -9.91
N GLU A 99 3.39 4.69 -10.85
CA GLU A 99 3.76 6.11 -10.84
C GLU A 99 2.53 7.01 -10.96
N ALA A 100 1.57 6.66 -11.83
CA ALA A 100 0.31 7.39 -11.96
C ALA A 100 -0.53 7.29 -10.68
N ALA A 101 -0.59 6.13 -10.03
CA ALA A 101 -1.28 5.94 -8.76
C ALA A 101 -0.63 6.75 -7.62
N GLU A 102 0.70 6.79 -7.56
CA GLU A 102 1.44 7.61 -6.60
C GLU A 102 1.18 9.10 -6.83
N LYS A 103 1.19 9.56 -8.09
CA LYS A 103 0.88 10.95 -8.42
C LYS A 103 -0.53 11.32 -7.97
N ARG A 104 -1.53 10.49 -8.29
CA ARG A 104 -2.92 10.69 -7.84
C ARG A 104 -3.01 10.72 -6.31
N ARG A 105 -2.28 9.84 -5.62
CA ARG A 105 -2.24 9.84 -4.15
C ARG A 105 -1.68 11.13 -3.59
N ARG A 106 -0.62 11.68 -4.19
CA ARG A 106 -0.03 12.98 -3.78
C ARG A 106 -1.01 14.13 -4.01
N GLU A 107 -1.65 14.17 -5.18
CA GLU A 107 -2.68 15.17 -5.49
C GLU A 107 -3.85 15.11 -4.49
N LEU A 108 -4.30 13.90 -4.15
CA LEU A 108 -5.35 13.70 -3.16
C LEU A 108 -4.90 14.10 -1.75
N SER A 109 -3.66 13.81 -1.34
CA SER A 109 -3.16 14.25 -0.04
C SER A 109 -3.03 15.77 0.03
N GLU A 110 -2.53 16.42 -1.02
CA GLU A 110 -2.45 17.88 -1.07
C GLU A 110 -3.84 18.53 -1.06
N ALA A 111 -4.81 17.95 -1.78
CA ALA A 111 -6.19 18.40 -1.74
C ALA A 111 -6.82 18.22 -0.36
N ALA A 112 -6.56 17.09 0.31
CA ALA A 112 -7.02 16.83 1.66
C ALA A 112 -6.41 17.81 2.68
N GLU A 113 -5.12 18.13 2.56
CA GLU A 113 -4.45 19.13 3.40
C GLU A 113 -5.03 20.53 3.21
N LYS A 114 -5.27 20.95 1.96
CA LYS A 114 -5.93 22.23 1.64
C LYS A 114 -7.35 22.31 2.19
N LEU A 115 -8.13 21.23 2.09
CA LEU A 115 -9.46 21.18 2.66
C LEU A 115 -9.41 21.23 4.20
N ALA A 116 -8.46 20.52 4.80
CA ALA A 116 -8.26 20.52 6.25
C ALA A 116 -7.89 21.92 6.77
N SER A 117 -7.02 22.66 6.05
CA SER A 117 -6.67 24.03 6.43
C SER A 117 -7.86 24.99 6.31
N GLN A 118 -8.63 24.93 5.22
CA GLN A 118 -9.86 25.73 5.04
C GLN A 118 -10.88 25.44 6.15
N LEU A 119 -11.11 24.17 6.49
CA LEU A 119 -12.02 23.80 7.57
C LEU A 119 -11.49 24.25 8.94
N ALA A 120 -10.16 24.25 9.14
CA ALA A 120 -9.56 24.76 10.37
C ALA A 120 -9.76 26.28 10.52
N GLU A 121 -9.60 27.03 9.43
CA GLU A 121 -9.85 28.48 9.37
C GLU A 121 -11.31 28.81 9.69
N VAL A 122 -12.27 28.19 9.00
CA VAL A 122 -13.71 28.38 9.28
C VAL A 122 -14.05 28.01 10.72
N ARG A 123 -13.47 26.94 11.27
CA ARG A 123 -13.67 26.58 12.69
C ARG A 123 -13.09 27.62 13.64
N GLN A 124 -11.96 28.24 13.32
CA GLN A 124 -11.39 29.31 14.13
C GLN A 124 -12.27 30.55 14.09
N GLU A 125 -12.77 30.94 12.92
CA GLU A 125 -13.70 32.05 12.77
C GLU A 125 -14.99 31.83 13.55
N LEU A 126 -15.59 30.64 13.45
CA LEU A 126 -16.79 30.28 14.21
C LEU A 126 -16.54 30.29 15.72
N ARG A 127 -15.38 29.80 16.18
CA ARG A 127 -15.00 29.90 17.60
C ARG A 127 -14.80 31.34 18.05
N ALA A 128 -14.23 32.20 17.20
CA ALA A 128 -14.04 33.62 17.50
C ALA A 128 -15.36 34.40 17.49
N ALA A 129 -16.31 34.04 16.62
CA ALA A 129 -17.66 34.58 16.62
C ALA A 129 -18.44 34.13 17.87
N GLY A 130 -18.53 32.83 18.15
CA GLY A 130 -19.25 32.31 19.33
C GLY A 130 -18.64 32.75 20.66
N ARG A 131 -17.32 33.01 20.71
CA ARG A 131 -16.67 33.64 21.88
C ARG A 131 -17.13 35.08 22.08
N ARG A 132 -17.32 35.86 21.01
CA ARG A 132 -17.83 37.24 21.10
C ARG A 132 -19.26 37.25 21.65
N ASP A 133 -20.12 36.36 21.16
CA ASP A 133 -21.50 36.22 21.68
C ASP A 133 -21.53 35.80 23.16
N SER A 134 -20.58 34.95 23.58
CA SER A 134 -20.45 34.51 24.97
C SER A 134 -19.85 35.57 25.89
N ALA A 135 -19.00 36.46 25.37
CA ALA A 135 -18.38 37.54 26.12
C ALA A 135 -19.35 38.72 26.33
N ASP A 136 -20.27 38.93 25.39
CA ASP A 136 -21.32 39.96 25.49
C ASP A 136 -22.56 39.46 26.27
N SER A 137 -22.68 38.14 26.47
CA SER A 137 -23.70 37.60 27.37
C SER A 137 -23.34 37.90 28.83
N PRO A 138 -24.21 38.59 29.60
CA PRO A 138 -23.96 38.85 31.01
C PRO A 138 -23.79 37.52 31.76
N PRO A 139 -22.87 37.43 32.74
CA PRO A 139 -22.68 36.21 33.50
C PRO A 139 -23.99 35.90 34.25
N ARG A 140 -24.76 34.90 33.78
CA ARG A 140 -25.94 34.40 34.50
C ARG A 140 -25.46 33.98 35.90
N ASN A 141 -25.96 34.68 36.93
CA ASN A 141 -25.58 34.46 38.32
C ASN A 141 -25.95 33.02 38.74
N ARG A 142 -24.99 32.10 38.62
CA ARG A 142 -25.20 30.68 38.89
C ARG A 142 -25.63 30.43 40.35
N ARG A 143 -25.22 31.31 41.28
CA ARG A 143 -25.58 31.23 42.70
C ARG A 143 -27.05 31.57 42.92
N GLU A 144 -27.54 32.61 42.24
CA GLU A 144 -28.95 33.01 42.30
C GLU A 144 -29.88 31.96 41.71
N GLY A 145 -29.54 31.40 40.54
CA GLY A 145 -30.32 30.29 39.97
C GLY A 145 -30.26 29.01 40.83
N ALA A 146 -29.19 28.80 41.61
CA ALA A 146 -29.12 27.68 42.55
C ALA A 146 -30.00 27.92 43.79
N ALA A 147 -29.98 29.13 44.35
CA ALA A 147 -30.83 29.53 45.47
C ALA A 147 -32.31 29.46 45.09
N GLN A 148 -32.69 29.99 43.91
CA GLN A 148 -34.05 29.92 43.39
C GLN A 148 -34.52 28.47 43.23
N ARG A 149 -33.68 27.58 42.68
CA ARG A 149 -34.02 26.14 42.59
C ARG A 149 -34.20 25.48 43.96
N VAL A 150 -33.49 25.93 44.99
CA VAL A 150 -33.69 25.41 46.36
C VAL A 150 -35.03 25.91 46.92
N ALA A 151 -35.33 27.20 46.76
CA ALA A 151 -36.62 27.77 47.18
C ALA A 151 -37.80 27.10 46.48
N MET A 152 -37.71 26.87 45.16
CA MET A 152 -38.73 26.16 44.38
C MET A 152 -38.95 24.72 44.88
N ARG A 153 -37.88 23.99 45.27
CA ARG A 153 -38.02 22.64 45.84
C ARG A 153 -38.70 22.66 47.20
N GLN A 154 -38.32 23.58 48.08
CA GLN A 154 -38.92 23.71 49.40
C GLN A 154 -40.41 24.04 49.30
N TRP A 155 -40.77 24.98 48.43
CA TRP A 155 -42.16 25.30 48.15
C TRP A 155 -42.92 24.09 47.57
N ALA A 156 -42.34 23.39 46.61
CA ALA A 156 -42.98 22.24 45.98
C ALA A 156 -43.29 21.12 47.00
N VAL A 157 -42.34 20.78 47.88
CA VAL A 157 -42.55 19.79 48.94
C VAL A 157 -43.63 20.26 49.93
N ALA A 158 -43.63 21.54 50.31
CA ALA A 158 -44.65 22.10 51.21
C ALA A 158 -46.06 22.09 50.60
N ASN A 159 -46.18 22.13 49.26
CA ASN A 159 -47.45 22.06 48.53
C ASN A 159 -47.80 20.63 48.06
N GLY A 160 -47.04 19.61 48.49
CA GLY A 160 -47.33 18.21 48.20
C GLY A 160 -46.86 17.71 46.83
N TYR A 161 -46.01 18.46 46.12
CA TYR A 161 -45.40 17.99 44.87
C TYR A 161 -44.18 17.10 45.13
N GLU A 162 -44.05 16.02 44.37
CA GLU A 162 -42.90 15.13 44.43
C GLU A 162 -41.73 15.69 43.60
N VAL A 163 -40.62 16.03 44.27
CA VAL A 163 -39.43 16.59 43.62
C VAL A 163 -38.17 15.83 44.00
N LYS A 164 -37.34 15.54 42.99
CA LYS A 164 -36.01 14.95 43.19
C LYS A 164 -35.12 15.90 44.00
N GLU A 165 -34.38 15.34 44.95
CA GLU A 165 -33.48 16.07 45.86
C GLU A 165 -32.41 16.89 45.11
N ARG A 166 -31.99 16.40 43.94
CA ARG A 166 -31.01 17.07 43.07
C ARG A 166 -31.42 17.01 41.60
N GLY A 167 -30.97 18.00 40.83
CA GLY A 167 -31.17 18.07 39.38
C GLY A 167 -32.27 19.03 38.94
N ARG A 168 -32.70 18.88 37.68
CA ARG A 168 -33.69 19.73 37.03
C ARG A 168 -35.07 19.54 37.68
N ILE A 169 -35.76 20.65 37.97
CA ILE A 169 -37.14 20.66 38.49
C ILE A 169 -38.09 20.49 37.30
N SER A 170 -39.19 19.74 37.49
CA SER A 170 -40.20 19.56 36.44
C SER A 170 -40.80 20.91 36.02
N ARG A 171 -41.13 21.04 34.74
CA ARG A 171 -41.68 22.28 34.16
C ARG A 171 -42.98 22.70 34.85
N GLU A 172 -43.84 21.74 35.17
CA GLU A 172 -45.13 21.97 35.85
C GLU A 172 -44.95 22.65 37.21
N ILE A 173 -43.94 22.23 37.98
CA ILE A 173 -43.64 22.81 39.30
C ILE A 173 -43.07 24.22 39.16
N CYS A 174 -42.29 24.46 38.11
CA CYS A 174 -41.78 25.80 37.82
C CYS A 174 -42.92 26.76 37.48
N GLU A 175 -43.87 26.34 36.66
CA GLU A 175 -45.04 27.14 36.29
C GLU A 175 -45.97 27.38 37.50
N ALA A 176 -46.20 26.36 38.34
CA ALA A 176 -47.00 26.50 39.56
C ALA A 176 -46.35 27.45 40.58
N TYR A 177 -45.03 27.36 40.76
CA TYR A 177 -44.28 28.30 41.61
C TYR A 177 -44.33 29.74 41.08
N ALA A 178 -44.24 29.91 39.75
CA ALA A 178 -44.38 31.21 39.09
C ALA A 178 -45.75 31.84 39.36
N ALA A 179 -46.82 31.05 39.19
CA ALA A 179 -48.19 31.47 39.42
C ALA A 179 -48.45 31.83 40.90
N ALA A 180 -47.85 31.09 41.84
CA ALA A 180 -48.01 31.34 43.27
C ALA A 180 -47.19 32.53 43.80
N THR A 181 -46.01 32.78 43.22
CA THR A 181 -45.07 33.80 43.73
C THR A 181 -45.10 35.09 42.89
N GLY A 182 -45.76 35.08 41.73
CA GLY A 182 -45.77 36.21 40.78
C GLY A 182 -44.40 36.45 40.10
N SER A 183 -43.44 35.55 40.29
CA SER A 183 -42.11 35.66 39.69
C SER A 183 -42.15 35.08 38.26
N GLU A 184 -41.92 35.92 37.25
CA GLU A 184 -41.74 35.44 35.87
C GLU A 184 -40.57 34.44 35.83
N VAL A 185 -40.86 33.21 35.43
CA VAL A 185 -39.84 32.16 35.27
C VAL A 185 -39.14 32.39 33.94
N THR A 186 -38.06 33.18 33.96
CA THR A 186 -37.13 33.24 32.85
C THR A 186 -36.26 31.97 32.89
N GLN A 187 -36.48 31.04 31.96
CA GLN A 187 -35.61 29.86 31.78
C GLN A 187 -34.23 30.21 31.20
#